data_AF-A0A267FIP9-F1
#
_entry.id   AF-A0A267FIP9-F1
#
_cell.length_a   1.000
_cell.length_b   1.000
_cell.length_c   1.000
_cell.angle_alpha   90.00
_cell.angle_beta   90.00
_cell.angle_gamma   90.00
#
_symmetry.space_group_name_H-M   'P 1'
#
loop_
_entity.id
_entity.type
_entity.pdbx_description
1 polymer ?
#
loop_
_entity_poly.entity_id
_entity_poly.type
_entity_poly.pdbx_seq_one_letter_code
_entity_poly.pdbx_strand_id
1 'polypeptide(L)'
;QPAIVASVCFNWFNRKKDFSTIMLGVEPEFELALYTATHLLKANGASKLTLDASRRWRLEVQNFENDFALNHVHAAYLYRLKD
;
A
#
# COMPACT_ATOMS: atom_id res chain seq x y z
N GLN A 1 -20.62 -8.23 0.66
CA GLN A 1 -19.31 -8.89 0.46
C GLN A 1 -18.34 -8.34 1.50
N PRO A 2 -17.45 -9.17 2.07
CA PRO A 2 -16.45 -8.71 3.03
C PRO A 2 -15.55 -7.65 2.39
N ALA A 3 -15.09 -6.69 3.20
CA ALA A 3 -14.15 -5.68 2.72
C ALA A 3 -12.79 -6.36 2.46
N ILE A 4 -12.35 -6.31 1.19
CA ILE A 4 -11.03 -6.81 0.76
C ILE A 4 -9.91 -5.96 1.38
N VAL A 5 -10.24 -4.77 1.89
CA VAL A 5 -9.30 -3.82 2.49
C VAL A 5 -9.77 -3.50 3.90
N ALA A 6 -8.88 -3.61 4.89
CA ALA A 6 -9.18 -3.34 6.29
C ALA A 6 -8.13 -2.44 6.93
N SER A 7 -8.57 -1.58 7.86
CA SER A 7 -7.68 -0.84 8.75
C SER A 7 -7.44 -1.65 10.01
N VAL A 8 -6.17 -1.86 10.36
CA VAL A 8 -5.75 -2.65 11.51
C VAL A 8 -4.85 -1.83 12.44
N CYS A 9 -4.96 -2.08 13.74
CA CYS A 9 -4.08 -1.53 14.77
C CYS A 9 -3.66 -2.70 15.66
N PHE A 10 -2.37 -2.85 15.92
CA PHE A 10 -1.83 -3.96 16.70
C PHE A 10 -0.60 -3.53 17.49
N ASN A 11 -0.19 -4.36 18.46
CA ASN A 11 1.02 -4.16 19.22
C ASN A 11 2.13 -5.07 18.69
N TRP A 12 3.33 -4.53 18.46
CA TRP A 12 4.52 -5.28 18.07
C TRP A 12 5.60 -5.10 19.13
N PHE A 13 6.03 -6.19 19.79
CA PHE A 13 6.93 -6.15 20.96
C PHE A 13 6.52 -5.10 22.00
N ASN A 14 5.25 -5.13 22.41
CA ASN A 14 4.65 -4.19 23.37
C ASN A 14 4.67 -2.71 22.94
N ARG A 15 4.99 -2.42 21.66
CA ARG A 15 4.87 -1.09 21.06
C ARG A 15 3.60 -1.03 20.23
N LYS A 16 2.71 -0.09 20.55
CA LYS A 16 1.51 0.17 19.77
C LYS A 16 1.93 0.69 18.39
N LYS A 17 1.49 0.01 17.33
CA LYS A 17 1.63 0.48 15.95
C LYS A 17 0.42 1.34 15.60
N ASP A 18 0.67 2.37 14.80
CA ASP A 18 -0.39 3.20 14.24
C ASP A 18 -1.30 2.39 13.32
N PHE A 19 -2.47 2.94 13.00
CA PHE A 19 -3.39 2.33 12.05
C PHE A 19 -2.70 2.11 10.70
N SER A 20 -2.63 0.86 10.27
CA SER A 20 -2.20 0.48 8.93
C SER A 20 -3.38 -0.07 8.13
N THR A 21 -3.25 -0.07 6.80
CA THR A 21 -4.25 -0.70 5.93
C THR A 21 -3.65 -1.96 5.33
N ILE A 22 -4.42 -3.05 5.32
CA ILE A 22 -4.02 -4.34 4.75
C ILE A 22 -5.09 -4.83 3.77
N MET A 23 -4.69 -5.65 2.80
CA MET A 23 -5.63 -6.43 2.00
C MET A 23 -5.87 -7.79 2.67
N LEU A 24 -7.12 -8.21 2.74
CA LEU A 24 -7.54 -9.46 3.38
C LEU A 24 -8.02 -10.46 2.32
N GLY A 25 -7.40 -11.64 2.32
CA GLY A 25 -7.78 -12.74 1.42
C GLY A 25 -7.44 -12.50 -0.05
N VAL A 26 -6.49 -11.61 -0.34
CA VAL A 26 -5.91 -11.45 -1.67
C VAL A 26 -4.73 -12.40 -1.85
N GLU A 27 -4.50 -12.80 -3.09
CA GLU A 27 -3.32 -13.58 -3.46
C GLU A 27 -2.06 -12.71 -3.35
N PRO A 28 -0.92 -13.25 -2.88
CA PRO A 28 0.33 -12.51 -2.78
C PRO A 28 0.78 -11.86 -4.09
N GLU A 29 0.54 -12.52 -5.23
CA GLU A 29 0.88 -12.01 -6.56
C GLU A 29 0.10 -10.75 -6.91
N PHE A 30 -1.11 -10.60 -6.40
CA PHE A 30 -1.92 -9.40 -6.60
C PHE A 30 -1.31 -8.20 -5.88
N GLU A 31 -0.93 -8.35 -4.61
CA GLU A 31 -0.24 -7.27 -3.87
C GLU A 31 1.09 -6.90 -4.53
N LEU A 32 1.87 -7.92 -4.92
CA LEU A 32 3.14 -7.72 -5.60
C LEU A 32 2.97 -6.96 -6.93
N ALA A 33 2.00 -7.35 -7.75
CA ALA A 33 1.72 -6.69 -9.02
C ALA A 33 1.38 -5.20 -8.84
N LEU A 34 0.60 -4.87 -7.81
CA LEU A 34 0.26 -3.47 -7.50
C LEU A 34 1.47 -2.66 -7.06
N TYR A 35 2.31 -3.21 -6.18
CA TYR A 35 3.52 -2.54 -5.71
C TYR A 35 4.55 -2.35 -6.83
N THR A 36 4.73 -3.37 -7.68
CA THR A 36 5.60 -3.30 -8.86
C THR A 36 5.09 -2.29 -9.88
N ALA A 37 3.80 -2.31 -10.22
CA ALA A 37 3.22 -1.35 -11.15
C ALA A 37 3.39 0.09 -10.64
N THR A 38 3.14 0.32 -9.34
CA THR A 38 3.31 1.64 -8.72
C THR A 38 4.76 2.12 -8.78
N HIS A 39 5.74 1.20 -8.62
CA HIS A 39 7.16 1.53 -8.73
C HIS A 39 7.57 1.89 -10.15
N LEU A 40 7.10 1.13 -11.15
CA LEU A 40 7.43 1.36 -12.56
C LEU A 40 6.79 2.64 -13.12
N LEU A 41 5.65 3.06 -12.57
CA LEU A 41 4.98 4.30 -12.96
C LEU A 41 5.68 5.57 -12.42
N LYS A 42 6.79 5.46 -11.69
CA LYS A 42 7.49 6.64 -11.15
C LYS A 42 8.09 7.49 -12.28
N ALA A 43 7.82 8.79 -12.21
CA ALA A 43 8.56 9.78 -12.99
C ALA A 43 9.75 10.35 -12.20
N ASN A 44 9.64 10.55 -10.87
CA ASN A 44 10.70 10.93 -9.93
C ASN A 44 10.19 10.82 -8.47
N GLY A 45 10.74 9.91 -7.65
CA GLY A 45 10.42 9.81 -6.21
C GLY A 45 9.20 8.96 -5.83
N ALA A 46 8.53 9.32 -4.73
CA ALA A 46 7.38 8.58 -4.21
C ALA A 46 6.23 8.55 -5.23
N SER A 47 5.79 7.34 -5.57
CA SER A 47 4.75 7.13 -6.57
C SER A 47 3.45 6.71 -5.91
N LYS A 48 2.35 7.26 -6.44
CA LYS A 48 0.99 7.03 -5.98
C LYS A 48 0.20 6.35 -7.08
N LEU A 49 -0.24 5.11 -6.84
CA LEU A 49 -1.26 4.47 -7.66
C LEU A 49 -2.59 4.54 -6.92
N THR A 50 -3.62 5.08 -7.60
CA THR A 50 -4.97 5.16 -7.05
C THR A 50 -5.86 4.13 -7.74
N LEU A 51 -6.36 3.16 -6.98
CA LEU A 51 -7.37 2.20 -7.47
C LEU A 51 -8.74 2.60 -6.92
N ASP A 52 -9.73 2.71 -7.81
CA ASP A 52 -11.14 2.81 -7.42
C ASP A 52 -11.77 1.42 -7.52
N ALA A 53 -11.84 0.74 -6.38
CA ALA A 53 -12.51 -0.54 -6.27
C ALA A 53 -13.95 -0.30 -5.78
N SER A 54 -14.92 -0.38 -6.70
CA SER A 54 -16.36 -0.46 -6.41
C SER A 54 -17.03 0.75 -5.72
N ARG A 55 -16.59 1.99 -5.97
CA ARG A 55 -17.18 3.24 -5.42
C ARG A 55 -17.13 3.38 -3.89
N ARG A 56 -16.47 2.47 -3.17
CA ARG A 56 -16.43 2.45 -1.69
C ARG A 56 -15.03 2.59 -1.11
N TRP A 57 -14.00 2.32 -1.92
CA TRP A 57 -12.62 2.27 -1.45
C TRP A 57 -11.71 2.86 -2.50
N ARG A 58 -11.01 3.92 -2.09
CA ARG A 58 -9.90 4.46 -2.84
C ARG A 58 -8.62 4.08 -2.14
N LEU A 59 -7.73 3.48 -2.91
CA LEU A 59 -6.56 2.79 -2.42
C LEU A 59 -5.33 3.44 -3.02
N GLU A 60 -4.47 3.96 -2.14
CA GLU A 60 -3.20 4.58 -2.48
C GLU A 60 -2.06 3.67 -2.08
N VAL A 61 -1.25 3.30 -3.06
CA VAL A 61 0.04 2.66 -2.82
C VAL A 61 1.10 3.74 -2.85
N GLN A 62 1.90 3.85 -1.79
CA GLN A 62 3.08 4.71 -1.77
C GLN A 62 4.34 3.86 -1.64
N ASN A 63 5.30 4.12 -2.52
CA ASN A 63 6.63 3.56 -2.44
C ASN A 63 7.58 4.62 -1.87
N PHE A 64 8.33 4.27 -0.83
CA PHE A 64 9.45 5.09 -0.35
C PHE A 64 10.74 4.67 -1.05
N GLU A 65 11.60 5.64 -1.36
CA GLU A 65 12.98 5.40 -1.81
C GLU A 65 13.95 6.09 -0.85
N ASN A 66 15.13 5.48 -0.68
CA ASN A 66 16.31 6.16 -0.13
C ASN A 66 17.27 6.44 -1.29
N ASP A 67 17.90 7.61 -1.29
CA ASP A 67 18.77 8.16 -2.35
C ASP A 67 19.91 7.24 -2.86
N PHE A 68 20.14 6.09 -2.23
CA PHE A 68 21.21 5.16 -2.57
C PHE A 68 20.84 4.06 -3.58
N ALA A 69 19.56 3.89 -3.95
CA ALA A 69 19.21 2.95 -5.01
C ALA A 69 17.88 3.27 -5.70
N LEU A 70 17.94 3.98 -6.83
CA LEU A 70 16.78 4.34 -7.67
C LEU A 70 16.06 3.14 -8.33
N ASN A 71 16.53 1.91 -8.10
CA ASN A 71 16.07 0.68 -8.78
C ASN A 71 15.46 -0.37 -7.83
N HIS A 72 15.22 -0.03 -6.56
CA HIS A 72 14.68 -0.95 -5.57
C HIS A 72 13.40 -0.43 -4.93
N VAL A 73 12.41 -1.33 -4.80
CA VAL A 73 11.23 -1.09 -3.97
C VAL A 73 11.62 -1.29 -2.51
N HIS A 74 11.42 -0.26 -1.69
CA HIS A 74 11.62 -0.31 -0.24
C HIS A 74 10.28 -0.69 0.44
N ALA A 75 9.80 0.09 1.41
CA ALA A 75 8.48 -0.11 1.96
C ALA A 75 7.41 0.37 0.97
N ALA A 76 6.51 -0.54 0.61
CA ALA A 76 5.27 -0.27 -0.07
C ALA A 76 4.13 -0.58 0.89
N TYR A 77 3.15 0.32 1.00
CA TYR A 77 1.98 0.09 1.84
C TYR A 77 0.76 0.74 1.23
N LEU A 78 -0.38 0.34 1.80
CA LEU A 78 -1.68 0.77 1.41
C LEU A 78 -2.20 1.87 2.34
N TYR A 79 -2.86 2.87 1.76
CA TYR A 79 -3.69 3.79 2.51
C TYR A 79 -5.11 3.84 1.98
N ARG A 80 -6.06 3.84 2.91
CA ARG A 80 -7.44 4.23 2.64
C ARG A 80 -7.55 5.75 2.68
N LEU A 81 -8.05 6.35 1.61
CA LEU A 81 -8.39 7.78 1.64
C LEU A 81 -9.65 8.00 2.49
N LYS A 82 -9.59 9.00 3.37
CA LYS A 82 -10.78 9.51 4.06
C LYS A 82 -11.61 10.30 3.03
N ASP A 83 -12.92 10.07 3.04
CA ASP A 83 -13.88 10.92 2.31
C ASP A 83 -13.82 12.37 2.83
#